data_AF-A0A8S2JVM3-F1
#
_entry.id   AF-A0A8S2JVM3-F1
#
_cell.length_a   1.000
_cell.length_b   1.000
_cell.length_c   1.000
_cell.angle_alpha   90.00
_cell.angle_beta   90.00
_cell.angle_gamma   90.00
#
_symmetry.space_group_name_H-M   'P 1'
#
loop_
_entity.id
_entity.type
_entity.pdbx_description
1 polymer ?
#
loop_
_entity_poly.entity_id
_entity_poly.type
_entity_poly.pdbx_seq_one_letter_code
_entity_poly.pdbx_strand_id
1 'polypeptide(L)'
;MLVELNDRFSSKTLSLMKSISTIYPNSTNFLNIDAIDEFCFHIGGDSSALKNEFLIIKPMLQSKKVNNVIELYNELISMSDAFPQTLKMITNAITMPISQVTCERSFSKMKIIKNYLRNSMTNERLSDLTVMAIERDFEINYERVIDKFSSNHKNCRILLL
;
A
#
# COMPACT_ATOMS: atom_id res chain seq x y z
N MET A 1 -20.20 1.82 14.07
CA MET A 1 -20.18 2.36 12.69
C MET A 1 -19.97 3.87 12.67
N LEU A 2 -20.84 4.74 13.22
CA LEU A 2 -20.60 6.19 13.23
C LEU A 2 -19.38 6.63 14.07
N VAL A 3 -19.19 6.01 15.24
CA VAL A 3 -18.01 6.26 16.09
C VAL A 3 -16.72 5.85 15.39
N GLU A 4 -16.69 4.65 14.80
CA GLU A 4 -15.52 4.19 14.03
C GLU A 4 -15.23 5.05 12.80
N LEU A 5 -16.25 5.58 12.11
CA LEU A 5 -16.05 6.53 11.02
C LEU A 5 -15.47 7.86 11.51
N ASN A 6 -15.94 8.37 12.65
CA ASN A 6 -15.40 9.59 13.24
C ASN A 6 -13.97 9.42 13.76
N ASP A 7 -13.63 8.26 14.31
CA ASP A 7 -12.25 7.95 14.71
C ASP A 7 -11.35 7.82 13.47
N ARG A 8 -11.85 7.15 12.43
CA ARG A 8 -11.12 6.92 11.16
C ARG A 8 -10.87 8.19 10.37
N PHE A 9 -11.83 9.12 10.32
CA PHE A 9 -11.71 10.40 9.62
C PHE A 9 -11.58 11.57 10.61
N SER A 10 -10.92 11.31 11.73
CA SER A 10 -10.61 12.34 12.73
C SER A 10 -9.74 13.45 12.12
N SER A 11 -9.77 14.63 12.74
CA SER A 11 -9.00 15.80 12.27
C SER A 11 -7.53 15.48 12.00
N LYS A 12 -6.91 14.65 12.83
CA LYS A 12 -5.52 14.19 12.73
C LYS A 12 -5.26 13.27 11.52
N THR A 13 -6.21 12.39 11.21
CA THR A 13 -6.08 11.52 10.01
C THR A 13 -6.26 12.31 8.72
N LEU A 14 -7.14 13.31 8.75
CA LEU A 14 -7.39 14.18 7.60
C LEU A 14 -6.17 15.05 7.29
N SER A 15 -5.51 15.56 8.32
CA SER A 15 -4.32 16.38 8.18
C SER A 15 -3.11 15.56 7.73
N LEU A 16 -2.94 14.33 8.25
CA LEU A 16 -1.99 13.37 7.69
C LEU A 16 -2.31 13.08 6.21
N MET A 17 -3.57 12.86 5.84
CA MET A 17 -3.96 12.63 4.45
C MET A 17 -3.64 13.82 3.53
N LYS A 18 -3.82 15.07 4.02
CA LYS A 18 -3.40 16.29 3.31
C LYS A 18 -1.89 16.39 3.19
N SER A 19 -1.14 15.93 4.18
CA SER A 19 0.32 15.92 4.13
C SER A 19 0.85 14.92 3.10
N ILE A 20 0.23 13.74 2.99
CA ILE A 20 0.59 12.75 1.98
C ILE A 20 0.22 13.22 0.58
N SER A 21 -0.89 13.94 0.42
CA SER A 21 -1.26 14.46 -0.89
C SER A 21 -0.20 15.41 -1.45
N THR A 22 0.62 16.05 -0.61
CA THR A 22 1.77 16.85 -1.07
C THR A 22 2.80 16.07 -1.89
N ILE A 23 2.85 14.75 -1.75
CA ILE A 23 3.80 13.87 -2.47
C ILE A 23 3.26 13.45 -3.84
N TYR A 24 1.93 13.46 -4.03
CA TYR A 24 1.31 12.97 -5.25
C TYR A 24 1.30 14.04 -6.35
N PRO A 25 1.97 13.82 -7.51
CA PRO A 25 2.07 14.85 -8.57
C PRO A 25 0.74 15.34 -9.13
N ASN A 26 -0.27 14.47 -9.17
CA ASN A 26 -1.61 14.80 -9.69
C ASN A 26 -2.53 15.46 -8.64
N SER A 27 -2.06 15.67 -7.41
CA SER A 27 -2.87 16.26 -6.36
C SER A 27 -2.90 17.79 -6.49
N THR A 28 -3.98 18.41 -6.02
CA THR A 28 -4.09 19.88 -5.94
C THR A 28 -3.11 20.50 -4.94
N ASN A 29 -2.54 19.69 -4.03
CA ASN A 29 -1.70 20.12 -2.92
C ASN A 29 -0.23 19.72 -3.11
N PHE A 30 0.17 19.34 -4.32
CA PHE A 30 1.52 18.87 -4.62
C PHE A 30 2.59 19.89 -4.18
N LEU A 31 3.58 19.41 -3.41
CA LEU A 31 4.66 20.20 -2.81
C LEU A 31 4.20 21.42 -2.00
N ASN A 32 3.04 21.34 -1.32
CA ASN A 32 2.60 22.40 -0.42
C ASN A 32 3.38 22.33 0.91
N ILE A 33 4.03 23.44 1.26
CA ILE A 33 4.92 23.62 2.42
C ILE A 33 4.14 23.57 3.75
N ASP A 34 2.89 24.03 3.76
CA ASP A 34 2.10 24.23 4.98
C ASP A 34 1.62 22.91 5.60
N ALA A 35 1.52 21.84 4.79
CA ALA A 35 1.01 20.54 5.23
C ALA A 35 2.13 19.56 5.64
N ILE A 36 3.40 19.96 5.55
CA ILE A 36 4.55 19.06 5.74
C ILE A 36 4.84 18.81 7.23
N ASP A 37 4.63 19.83 8.07
CA ASP A 37 5.03 19.81 9.48
C ASP A 37 4.45 18.62 10.24
N GLU A 38 3.20 18.24 9.91
CA GLU A 38 2.52 17.12 10.56
C GLU A 38 3.05 15.76 10.12
N PHE A 39 3.43 15.61 8.85
CA PHE A 39 4.08 14.38 8.36
C PHE A 39 5.46 14.23 8.98
N CYS A 40 6.25 15.32 9.03
CA CYS A 40 7.56 15.34 9.68
C CYS A 40 7.49 14.98 11.16
N PHE A 41 6.49 15.49 11.87
CA PHE A 41 6.23 15.15 13.27
C PHE A 41 5.97 13.64 13.43
N HIS A 42 5.21 13.03 12.52
CA HIS A 42 4.87 11.62 12.60
C HIS A 42 6.00 10.66 12.22
N ILE A 43 6.87 11.07 11.29
CA ILE A 43 7.90 10.20 10.70
C ILE A 43 9.31 10.46 11.26
N GLY A 44 9.49 11.54 12.03
CA GLY A 44 10.79 11.88 12.63
C GLY A 44 11.78 12.41 11.58
N GLY A 45 11.38 13.44 10.84
CA GLY A 45 12.20 14.14 9.84
C GLY A 45 12.41 15.61 10.18
N ASP A 46 13.45 16.22 9.62
CA ASP A 46 13.68 17.65 9.74
C ASP A 46 12.78 18.42 8.77
N SER A 47 11.80 19.14 9.32
CA SER A 47 10.87 19.96 8.54
C SER A 47 11.60 21.07 7.77
N SER A 48 12.62 21.68 8.36
CA SER A 48 13.32 22.81 7.73
C SER A 48 14.08 22.36 6.48
N ALA A 49 14.81 21.24 6.57
CA ALA A 49 15.50 20.64 5.44
C ALA A 49 14.52 20.22 4.32
N LEU A 50 13.39 19.59 4.68
CA LEU A 50 12.40 19.15 3.70
C LEU A 50 11.75 20.33 2.96
N LYS A 51 11.45 21.44 3.67
CA LYS A 51 10.92 22.66 3.06
C LYS A 51 11.91 23.26 2.05
N ASN A 52 13.20 23.25 2.37
CA ASN A 52 14.24 23.72 1.46
C ASN A 52 14.37 22.83 0.22
N GLU A 53 14.35 21.51 0.39
CA GLU A 53 14.37 20.57 -0.74
C GLU A 53 13.16 20.77 -1.67
N PHE A 54 11.96 20.97 -1.11
CA PHE A 54 10.73 21.19 -1.88
C PHE A 54 10.78 22.47 -2.72
N LEU A 55 11.39 23.53 -2.21
CA LEU A 55 11.59 24.77 -2.95
C LEU A 55 12.46 24.58 -4.19
N ILE A 56 13.41 23.63 -4.17
CA ILE A 56 14.29 23.31 -5.29
C ILE A 56 13.63 22.32 -6.25
N ILE A 57 12.92 21.32 -5.71
CA ILE A 57 12.24 20.28 -6.49
C ILE A 57 11.07 20.86 -7.31
N LYS A 58 10.35 21.84 -6.76
CA LYS A 58 9.19 22.47 -7.43
C LYS A 58 9.52 23.07 -8.81
N PRO A 59 10.54 23.94 -8.97
CA PRO A 59 10.95 24.43 -10.29
C PRO A 59 11.59 23.33 -11.15
N MET A 60 12.29 22.35 -10.55
CA MET A 60 12.87 21.22 -11.30
C MET A 60 11.78 20.40 -12.02
N LEU A 61 10.66 20.15 -11.34
CA LEU A 61 9.51 19.42 -11.89
C LEU A 61 8.65 20.22 -12.88
N GLN A 62 8.82 21.55 -12.97
CA GLN A 62 8.20 22.32 -14.05
C GLN A 62 8.82 22.00 -15.42
N SER A 63 10.08 21.55 -15.44
CA SER A 63 10.79 21.16 -16.66
C SER A 63 10.48 19.74 -17.14
N LYS A 64 10.10 18.84 -16.20
CA LYS A 64 9.76 17.44 -16.46
C LYS A 64 8.42 17.09 -15.84
N LYS A 65 7.43 16.79 -16.67
CA LYS A 65 6.10 16.38 -16.20
C LYS A 65 6.16 14.95 -15.66
N VAL A 66 5.89 14.80 -14.36
CA VAL A 66 5.84 13.51 -13.67
C VAL A 66 4.37 13.21 -13.36
N ASN A 67 3.88 12.02 -13.72
CA ASN A 67 2.47 11.68 -13.55
C ASN A 67 2.23 10.75 -12.35
N ASN A 68 3.25 10.01 -11.92
CA ASN A 68 3.15 9.01 -10.86
C ASN A 68 4.18 9.23 -9.74
N VAL A 69 3.84 8.81 -8.51
CA VAL A 69 4.78 8.87 -7.36
C VAL A 69 6.00 7.98 -7.60
N ILE A 70 5.83 6.87 -8.32
CA ILE A 70 6.93 5.95 -8.66
C ILE A 70 7.89 6.62 -9.66
N GLU A 71 7.36 7.36 -10.64
CA GLU A 71 8.19 8.14 -11.58
C GLU A 71 8.95 9.25 -10.84
N LEU A 72 8.29 9.93 -9.88
CA LEU A 72 8.92 10.93 -9.02
C LEU A 72 10.07 10.33 -8.21
N TYR A 73 9.84 9.16 -7.62
CA TYR A 73 10.86 8.43 -6.87
C TYR A 73 12.06 8.07 -7.75
N ASN A 74 11.83 7.54 -8.95
CA ASN A 74 12.89 7.14 -9.88
C ASN A 74 13.71 8.33 -10.42
N GLU A 75 13.14 9.52 -10.52
CA GLU A 75 13.88 10.73 -10.88
C GLU A 75 14.74 11.22 -9.72
N LEU A 76 14.18 11.22 -8.50
CA LEU A 76 14.88 11.71 -7.31
C LEU A 76 15.95 10.74 -6.79
N ILE A 77 15.80 9.43 -7.00
CA ILE A 77 16.80 8.44 -6.56
C ILE A 77 18.15 8.63 -7.26
N SER A 78 18.14 9.13 -8.50
CA SER A 78 19.36 9.48 -9.24
C SER A 78 20.14 10.64 -8.59
N MET A 79 19.48 11.39 -7.70
CA MET A 79 20.02 12.53 -6.96
C MET A 79 19.82 12.31 -5.44
N SER A 80 20.09 11.09 -4.96
CA SER A 80 19.83 10.71 -3.58
C SER A 80 20.53 11.59 -2.54
N ASP A 81 21.71 12.09 -2.87
CA ASP A 81 22.51 12.92 -1.98
C ASP A 81 21.99 14.37 -1.90
N ALA A 82 21.25 14.82 -2.93
CA ALA A 82 20.70 16.17 -3.00
C ALA A 82 19.34 16.30 -2.29
N PHE A 83 18.55 15.22 -2.26
CA PHE A 83 17.19 15.21 -1.72
C PHE A 83 16.92 14.07 -0.73
N PRO A 84 17.74 13.90 0.32
CA PRO A 84 17.62 12.78 1.25
C PRO A 84 16.31 12.80 2.04
N GLN A 85 15.80 13.98 2.44
CA GLN A 85 14.57 14.06 3.24
C GLN A 85 13.33 13.76 2.38
N THR A 86 13.31 14.26 1.15
CA THR A 86 12.20 14.03 0.22
C THR A 86 12.11 12.56 -0.17
N LEU A 87 13.24 11.90 -0.43
CA LEU A 87 13.24 10.46 -0.71
C LEU A 87 12.77 9.62 0.48
N LYS A 88 13.22 9.98 1.69
CA LYS A 88 12.74 9.35 2.92
C LYS A 88 11.24 9.55 3.08
N MET A 89 10.74 10.76 2.81
CA MET A 89 9.31 11.09 2.86
C MET A 89 8.49 10.23 1.89
N ILE A 90 8.90 10.16 0.62
CA ILE A 90 8.25 9.37 -0.43
C ILE A 90 8.23 7.89 -0.07
N THR A 91 9.38 7.35 0.36
CA THR A 91 9.51 5.94 0.76
C THR A 91 8.52 5.62 1.88
N ASN A 92 8.49 6.46 2.92
CA ASN A 92 7.61 6.26 4.06
C ASN A 92 6.12 6.36 3.64
N ALA A 93 5.77 7.32 2.78
CA ALA A 93 4.41 7.47 2.28
C ALA A 93 3.94 6.25 1.45
N ILE A 94 4.81 5.66 0.64
CA ILE A 94 4.49 4.43 -0.13
C ILE A 94 4.34 3.22 0.81
N THR A 95 5.14 3.15 1.88
CA THR A 95 5.06 2.04 2.84
C THR A 95 3.86 2.14 3.78
N MET A 96 3.33 3.35 4.01
CA MET A 96 2.26 3.57 4.98
C MET A 96 0.90 3.19 4.36
N PRO A 97 0.16 2.22 4.94
CA PRO A 97 -1.16 1.86 4.44
C PRO A 97 -2.18 2.91 4.89
N ILE A 98 -2.27 4.02 4.16
CA ILE A 98 -3.19 5.13 4.48
C ILE A 98 -4.62 4.76 4.08
N SER A 99 -4.76 3.95 3.03
CA SER A 99 -6.04 3.39 2.63
C SER A 99 -6.22 2.03 3.30
N GLN A 100 -7.27 1.88 4.11
CA GLN A 100 -7.70 0.60 4.65
C GLN A 100 -8.48 -0.24 3.63
N VAL A 101 -8.61 0.21 2.37
CA VAL A 101 -9.45 -0.42 1.35
C VAL A 101 -9.01 -1.86 1.08
N THR A 102 -7.70 -2.12 1.02
CA THR A 102 -7.16 -3.47 0.89
C THR A 102 -7.48 -4.33 2.10
N CYS A 103 -7.31 -3.82 3.33
CA CYS A 103 -7.70 -4.53 4.54
C CYS A 103 -9.21 -4.84 4.59
N GLU A 104 -10.06 -3.87 4.26
CA GLU A 104 -11.51 -4.04 4.20
C GLU A 104 -11.93 -5.07 3.14
N ARG A 105 -11.31 -5.02 1.95
CA ARG A 105 -11.49 -6.05 0.91
C ARG A 105 -11.13 -7.42 1.45
N SER A 106 -9.99 -7.55 2.14
CA SER A 106 -9.55 -8.81 2.74
C SER A 106 -10.50 -9.33 3.81
N PHE A 107 -10.94 -8.48 4.74
CA PHE A 107 -11.91 -8.85 5.78
C PHE A 107 -13.29 -9.18 5.20
N SER A 108 -13.72 -8.48 4.16
CA SER A 108 -14.96 -8.78 3.44
C SER A 108 -14.91 -10.16 2.80
N LYS A 109 -13.81 -10.50 2.12
CA LYS A 109 -13.60 -11.86 1.57
C LYS A 109 -13.52 -12.92 2.67
N MET A 110 -12.80 -12.65 3.75
CA MET A 110 -12.69 -13.55 4.89
C MET A 110 -14.07 -13.84 5.51
N LYS A 111 -14.94 -12.83 5.65
CA LYS A 111 -16.31 -12.98 6.16
C LYS A 111 -17.19 -13.85 5.25
N ILE A 112 -17.01 -13.78 3.93
CA ILE A 112 -17.72 -14.63 2.97
C ILE A 112 -17.25 -16.08 3.10
N ILE A 113 -15.95 -16.31 3.25
CA ILE A 113 -15.34 -17.64 3.36
C ILE A 113 -15.69 -18.29 4.71
N LYS A 114 -15.50 -17.57 5.82
CA LYS A 114 -15.84 -18.01 7.17
C LYS A 114 -17.25 -17.57 7.54
N ASN A 115 -18.23 -18.35 7.07
CA ASN A 115 -19.63 -18.17 7.41
C ASN A 115 -20.07 -19.17 8.50
N TYR A 116 -21.31 -19.02 8.99
CA TYR A 116 -21.85 -19.82 10.10
C TYR A 116 -21.68 -21.33 9.91
N LEU A 117 -21.92 -21.83 8.69
CA LEU A 117 -21.82 -23.26 8.36
C LEU A 117 -20.36 -23.76 8.23
N ARG A 118 -19.39 -22.85 8.06
CA ARG A 118 -17.97 -23.17 7.84
C ARG A 118 -17.06 -22.62 8.93
N ASN A 119 -17.55 -22.58 10.18
CA ASN A 119 -16.79 -21.98 11.28
C ASN A 119 -15.70 -22.90 11.88
N SER A 120 -15.68 -24.20 11.54
CA SER A 120 -14.73 -25.19 12.08
C SER A 120 -13.38 -25.29 11.35
N MET A 121 -13.08 -24.39 10.40
CA MET A 121 -11.83 -24.42 9.64
C MET A 121 -10.62 -23.89 10.43
N THR A 122 -9.43 -24.38 10.11
CA THR A 122 -8.17 -23.87 10.67
C THR A 122 -7.87 -22.46 10.15
N ASN A 123 -7.12 -21.68 10.94
CA ASN A 123 -6.71 -20.33 10.55
C ASN A 123 -5.81 -20.33 9.31
N GLU A 124 -4.95 -21.34 9.16
CA GLU A 124 -4.11 -21.53 7.97
C GLU A 124 -4.97 -21.69 6.72
N ARG A 125 -5.92 -22.64 6.73
CA ARG A 125 -6.84 -22.86 5.61
C ARG A 125 -7.66 -21.60 5.27
N LEU A 126 -8.11 -20.87 6.29
CA LEU A 126 -8.85 -19.61 6.09
C LEU A 126 -7.97 -18.56 5.41
N SER A 127 -6.73 -18.41 5.87
CA SER A 127 -5.77 -17.46 5.30
C SER A 127 -5.51 -17.78 3.82
N ASP A 128 -5.19 -19.04 3.51
CA ASP A 128 -4.93 -19.49 2.14
C ASP A 128 -6.13 -19.25 1.21
N LEU A 129 -7.34 -19.61 1.65
CA LEU A 129 -8.56 -19.36 0.89
C LEU A 129 -8.83 -17.87 0.68
N THR A 130 -8.51 -17.05 1.68
CA THR A 130 -8.70 -15.59 1.61
C THR A 130 -7.74 -14.98 0.60
N VAL A 131 -6.46 -15.40 0.60
CA VAL A 131 -5.46 -14.98 -0.40
C VAL A 131 -5.91 -15.35 -1.80
N MET A 132 -6.31 -16.61 -2.03
CA MET A 132 -6.83 -17.05 -3.34
C MET A 132 -8.07 -16.26 -3.79
N ALA A 133 -8.93 -15.84 -2.85
CA ALA A 133 -10.13 -15.06 -3.17
C ALA A 133 -9.86 -13.58 -3.43
N ILE A 134 -8.74 -13.04 -2.93
CA ILE A 134 -8.29 -11.66 -3.20
C ILE A 134 -7.58 -11.62 -4.55
N GLU A 135 -6.64 -12.55 -4.76
CA GLU A 135 -5.75 -12.67 -5.93
C GLU A 135 -6.36 -13.54 -7.04
N ARG A 136 -7.64 -13.32 -7.36
CA ARG A 136 -8.35 -14.12 -8.39
C ARG A 136 -7.82 -13.91 -9.80
N ASP A 137 -7.14 -12.79 -10.04
CA ASP A 137 -6.60 -12.43 -11.35
C ASP A 137 -5.20 -13.05 -11.59
N PHE A 138 -4.68 -13.80 -10.61
CA PHE A 138 -3.41 -14.50 -10.72
C PHE A 138 -3.60 -15.81 -11.49
N GLU A 139 -2.86 -15.98 -12.60
CA GLU A 139 -2.90 -17.21 -13.38
C GLU A 139 -2.26 -18.38 -12.62
N ILE A 140 -3.03 -19.46 -12.44
CA ILE A 140 -2.57 -20.65 -11.74
C ILE A 140 -2.16 -21.70 -12.78
N ASN A 141 -0.93 -22.17 -12.69
CA ASN A 141 -0.49 -23.34 -13.45
C ASN A 141 -1.07 -24.61 -12.83
N TYR A 142 -2.16 -25.11 -13.41
CA TYR A 142 -2.88 -26.29 -12.91
C TYR A 142 -2.03 -27.57 -12.90
N GLU A 143 -1.16 -27.75 -13.90
CA GLU A 143 -0.30 -28.93 -14.04
C GLU A 143 0.66 -29.03 -12.85
N ARG A 144 1.30 -27.91 -12.49
CA ARG A 144 2.16 -27.82 -11.31
C ARG A 144 1.41 -28.09 -10.01
N VAL A 145 0.14 -27.67 -9.90
CA VAL A 145 -0.69 -27.94 -8.72
C VAL A 145 -1.01 -29.43 -8.63
N ILE A 146 -1.36 -30.06 -9.75
CA ILE A 146 -1.65 -31.50 -9.84
C ILE A 146 -0.42 -32.31 -9.45
N ASP A 147 0.76 -31.98 -10.00
CA ASP A 147 2.01 -32.68 -9.70
C ASP A 147 2.36 -32.57 -8.21
N LYS A 148 2.23 -31.38 -7.63
CA LYS A 148 2.51 -31.14 -6.20
C LYS A 148 1.50 -31.82 -5.28
N PHE A 149 0.23 -31.89 -5.69
CA PHE A 149 -0.79 -32.64 -4.96
C PHE A 149 -0.50 -34.16 -5.00
N SER A 150 -0.16 -34.67 -6.18
CA SER A 150 0.22 -36.07 -6.41
C SER A 150 1.45 -36.48 -5.61
N SER A 151 2.48 -35.63 -5.54
CA SER A 151 3.68 -35.90 -4.75
C SER A 151 3.42 -35.96 -3.24
N ASN A 152 2.50 -35.14 -2.74
CA ASN A 152 2.20 -35.03 -1.31
C ASN A 152 1.18 -36.08 -0.83
N HIS A 153 0.29 -36.55 -1.70
CA HIS A 153 -0.75 -37.52 -1.36
C HIS A 153 -0.58 -38.84 -2.13
N LYS A 154 0.25 -39.73 -1.59
CA LYS A 154 0.56 -41.05 -2.15
C LYS A 154 -0.67 -41.95 -2.42
N ASN A 155 -1.79 -41.70 -1.75
CA ASN A 155 -3.02 -42.51 -1.84
C ASN A 155 -4.04 -42.02 -2.88
N CYS A 156 -3.76 -40.94 -3.62
CA CYS A 156 -4.68 -40.35 -4.60
C CYS A 156 -4.31 -40.65 -6.05
N ARG A 157 -3.63 -41.78 -6.31
CA ARG A 157 -3.32 -42.26 -7.67
C ARG A 157 -4.53 -42.98 -8.25
N ILE A 158 -5.37 -42.28 -9.01
CA ILE A 158 -6.29 -42.95 -9.93
C ILE A 158 -5.50 -43.24 -11.21
N LEU A 159 -5.04 -44.48 -11.36
CA LEU A 159 -4.53 -45.00 -12.61
C LEU A 159 -5.72 -45.17 -13.56
N LEU A 160 -5.86 -44.29 -14.53
CA LEU A 160 -6.74 -44.53 -15.67
C LEU A 160 -6.00 -45.51 -16.59
N LEU A 161 -6.45 -46.77 -16.56
CA LEU A 161 -6.09 -47.82 -17.53
C LEU A 161 -6.70 -47.51 -18.90
#